data_AF-A0A1L9AUK1-F1
#
_entry.id   AF-A0A1L9AUK1-F1
#
_cell.length_a   1.000
_cell.length_b   1.000
_cell.length_c   1.000
_cell.angle_alpha   90.00
_cell.angle_beta   90.00
_cell.angle_gamma   90.00
#
_symmetry.space_group_name_H-M   'P 1'
#
loop_
_entity.id
_entity.type
_entity.pdbx_description
1 polymer ?
#
loop_
_entity_poly.entity_id
_entity_poly.type
_entity_poly.pdbx_seq_one_letter_code
_entity_poly.pdbx_strand_id
1 'polypeptide(L)'
;MTVPVRPLRLYRHALSGHSHRVELFLSLLKLPSELIDVDLALANRSFLVGEAATLADVALYSYTAHAPEGGVSLEPYGSVRAWLARIEALPGFVPMRRTPTRFAA
;
A
#
# COMPACT_ATOMS: atom_id res chain seq x y z
N MET A 1 -0.89 -1.00 -29.56
CA MET A 1 -0.38 -0.95 -28.16
C MET A 1 0.62 -2.09 -28.02
N THR A 2 1.86 -1.79 -27.63
CA THR A 2 2.94 -2.77 -27.51
C THR A 2 2.81 -3.55 -26.20
N VAL A 3 2.73 -4.87 -26.27
CA VAL A 3 2.73 -5.74 -25.08
C VAL A 3 4.12 -5.68 -24.43
N PRO A 4 4.24 -5.52 -23.10
CA PRO A 4 5.53 -5.56 -22.42
C PRO A 4 6.26 -6.88 -22.67
N VAL A 5 7.55 -6.80 -23.01
CA VAL A 5 8.41 -7.98 -23.28
C VAL A 5 8.73 -8.76 -21.98
N ARG A 6 8.51 -8.14 -20.81
CA ARG A 6 8.65 -8.78 -19.49
C ARG A 6 7.35 -8.62 -18.69
N PRO A 7 6.97 -9.62 -17.86
CA PRO A 7 5.82 -9.50 -16.98
C PRO A 7 5.92 -8.28 -16.05
N LEU A 8 4.82 -7.58 -15.87
CA LEU A 8 4.71 -6.50 -14.90
C LEU A 8 4.66 -7.10 -13.50
N ARG A 9 5.55 -6.66 -12.61
CA ARG A 9 5.54 -7.10 -11.21
C ARG A 9 4.55 -6.27 -10.41
N LEU A 10 3.52 -6.93 -9.87
CA LEU A 10 2.57 -6.34 -8.93
C LEU A 10 2.91 -6.81 -7.52
N TYR A 11 3.50 -5.92 -6.73
CA TYR A 11 3.66 -6.12 -5.29
C TYR A 11 2.30 -5.87 -4.61
N ARG A 12 1.74 -6.91 -3.98
CA ARG A 12 0.38 -6.88 -3.41
C ARG A 12 0.37 -7.29 -1.94
N HIS A 13 -0.59 -6.76 -1.20
CA HIS A 13 -0.95 -7.28 0.11
C HIS A 13 -2.42 -7.71 0.08
N ALA A 14 -2.72 -8.90 0.62
CA ALA A 14 -4.07 -9.47 0.56
C ALA A 14 -5.14 -8.62 1.26
N LEU A 15 -4.76 -7.72 2.18
CA LEU A 15 -5.71 -6.78 2.80
C LEU A 15 -5.88 -5.47 2.02
N SER A 16 -5.18 -5.28 0.90
CA SER A 16 -5.26 -4.06 0.10
C SER A 16 -6.29 -4.19 -1.02
N GLY A 17 -7.36 -3.39 -0.96
CA GLY A 17 -8.31 -3.24 -2.06
C GLY A 17 -7.68 -2.67 -3.34
N HIS A 18 -6.55 -1.96 -3.24
CA HIS A 18 -5.79 -1.45 -4.40
C HIS A 18 -5.16 -2.58 -5.19
N SER A 19 -4.56 -3.53 -4.47
CA SER A 19 -4.00 -4.72 -5.08
C SER A 19 -5.07 -5.49 -5.86
N HIS A 20 -6.25 -5.67 -5.29
CA HIS A 20 -7.37 -6.32 -5.97
C HIS A 20 -7.84 -5.58 -7.22
N ARG A 21 -7.93 -4.24 -7.17
CA ARG A 21 -8.32 -3.42 -8.34
C ARG A 21 -7.28 -3.47 -9.45
N VAL A 22 -5.99 -3.39 -9.11
CA VAL A 22 -4.89 -3.45 -10.09
C VAL A 22 -4.79 -4.84 -10.70
N GLU A 23 -4.89 -5.89 -9.88
CA GLU A 23 -4.93 -7.28 -10.33
C GLU A 23 -6.11 -7.53 -11.30
N LEU A 24 -7.31 -7.04 -10.97
CA LEU A 24 -8.48 -7.09 -11.86
C LEU A 24 -8.21 -6.40 -13.20
N PHE A 25 -7.67 -5.18 -13.20
CA PHE A 25 -7.42 -4.44 -14.44
C PHE A 25 -6.32 -5.08 -15.30
N LEU A 26 -5.25 -5.60 -14.68
CA LEU A 26 -4.21 -6.34 -15.40
C LEU A 26 -4.78 -7.60 -16.06
N SER A 27 -5.68 -8.30 -15.37
CA SER A 27 -6.42 -9.44 -15.92
C SER A 27 -7.32 -9.05 -17.11
N LEU A 28 -8.12 -7.98 -16.96
CA LEU A 28 -8.99 -7.48 -18.04
C LEU A 28 -8.20 -7.06 -19.28
N LEU A 29 -7.02 -6.45 -19.10
CA LEU A 29 -6.14 -6.01 -20.17
C LEU A 29 -5.30 -7.14 -20.76
N LYS A 30 -5.37 -8.36 -20.20
CA LYS A 30 -4.56 -9.53 -20.60
C LYS A 30 -3.06 -9.22 -20.60
N LEU A 31 -2.61 -8.40 -19.65
CA LEU A 31 -1.20 -8.06 -19.53
C LEU A 31 -0.49 -9.16 -18.72
N PRO A 32 0.71 -9.61 -19.15
CA PRO A 32 1.48 -10.55 -18.36
C PRO A 32 1.88 -9.88 -17.04
N SER A 33 1.48 -10.46 -15.92
CA SER A 33 1.77 -9.92 -14.59
C SER A 33 2.22 -11.01 -13.61
N GLU A 34 3.23 -10.68 -12.83
CA GLU A 34 3.73 -11.49 -11.72
C GLU A 34 3.21 -10.89 -10.41
N LEU A 35 2.45 -11.67 -9.63
CA LEU A 35 1.95 -11.25 -8.33
C LEU A 35 2.99 -11.60 -7.26
N ILE A 36 3.44 -10.59 -6.51
CA ILE A 36 4.40 -10.75 -5.43
C ILE A 36 3.71 -10.35 -4.13
N ASP A 37 3.39 -11.32 -3.29
CA ASP A 37 2.85 -11.06 -1.96
C ASP A 37 3.92 -10.39 -1.09
N VAL A 38 3.63 -9.17 -0.65
CA VAL A 38 4.44 -8.49 0.36
C VAL A 38 3.87 -8.84 1.73
N ASP A 39 4.73 -9.28 2.64
CA ASP A 39 4.40 -9.33 4.05
C ASP A 39 4.57 -7.92 4.64
N LEU A 40 3.48 -7.34 5.16
CA LEU A 40 3.53 -6.06 5.87
C LEU A 40 4.12 -6.18 7.28
N ALA A 41 4.66 -7.34 7.67
CA ALA A 41 5.54 -7.51 8.81
C ALA A 41 6.84 -6.71 8.59
N LEU A 42 6.72 -5.40 8.74
CA LEU A 42 7.79 -4.39 8.68
C LEU A 42 8.68 -4.42 9.93
N ALA A 43 8.67 -5.52 10.68
CA ALA A 43 9.30 -5.63 11.99
C ALA A 43 10.79 -5.21 11.97
N ASN A 44 11.47 -5.40 10.83
CA ASN A 44 12.88 -5.01 10.63
C ASN A 44 13.11 -4.14 9.38
N ARG A 45 12.09 -3.50 8.79
CA ARG A 45 12.26 -2.69 7.57
C ARG A 45 11.77 -1.26 7.71
N SER A 46 12.57 -0.34 7.19
CA SER A 46 12.28 1.10 7.14
C SER A 46 11.11 1.39 6.19
N PHE A 47 11.16 0.87 4.96
CA PHE A 47 10.12 1.02 3.93
C PHE A 47 9.77 -0.34 3.31
N LEU A 48 8.75 -0.37 2.44
CA LEU A 48 8.31 -1.62 1.81
C LEU A 48 9.42 -2.25 0.95
N VAL A 49 10.25 -1.43 0.30
CA VAL A 49 11.34 -1.88 -0.56
C VAL A 49 12.64 -1.15 -0.20
N GLY A 50 13.52 -1.85 0.52
CA GLY A 50 14.83 -1.32 0.92
C GLY A 50 14.75 -0.29 2.06
N GLU A 51 15.74 0.62 2.09
CA GLU A 51 15.92 1.59 3.19
C GLU A 51 15.37 2.99 2.89
N ALA A 52 14.89 3.25 1.68
CA ALA A 52 14.33 4.54 1.26
C ALA A 52 12.89 4.38 0.77
N ALA A 53 12.09 5.44 0.91
CA ALA A 53 10.73 5.47 0.41
C ALA A 53 10.70 5.30 -1.12
N THR A 54 9.79 4.46 -1.61
CA THR A 54 9.61 4.17 -3.02
C THR A 54 8.17 4.41 -3.47
N LEU A 55 7.90 4.24 -4.77
CA LEU A 55 6.53 4.27 -5.30
C LEU A 55 5.62 3.23 -4.61
N ALA A 56 6.16 2.12 -4.11
CA ALA A 56 5.38 1.12 -3.39
C ALA A 56 4.78 1.72 -2.10
N ASP A 57 5.55 2.53 -1.38
CA ASP A 57 5.13 3.17 -0.13
C ASP A 57 4.01 4.19 -0.40
N VAL A 58 4.20 5.03 -1.42
CA VAL A 58 3.19 6.02 -1.85
C VAL A 58 1.90 5.33 -2.30
N ALA A 59 2.00 4.24 -3.06
CA ALA A 59 0.84 3.51 -3.57
C ALA A 59 0.00 2.86 -2.46
N LEU A 60 0.64 2.40 -1.37
CA LEU A 60 -0.06 1.76 -0.26
C LEU A 60 -0.46 2.74 0.86
N TYR A 61 0.21 3.88 1.00
CA TYR A 61 0.01 4.83 2.09
C TYR A 61 -1.46 5.22 2.30
N SER A 62 -2.12 5.81 1.28
CA SER A 62 -3.43 6.45 1.46
C SER A 62 -4.50 5.47 1.96
N TYR A 63 -4.57 4.28 1.40
CA TYR A 63 -5.56 3.28 1.82
C TYR A 63 -5.25 2.68 3.19
N THR A 64 -3.98 2.47 3.50
CA THR A 64 -3.60 1.97 4.82
C THR A 64 -3.83 3.04 5.89
N ALA A 65 -3.47 4.30 5.65
CA ALA A 65 -3.68 5.42 6.57
C ALA A 65 -5.17 5.68 6.86
N HIS A 66 -6.04 5.47 5.86
CA HIS A 66 -7.49 5.68 5.95
C HIS A 66 -8.28 4.38 6.17
N ALA A 67 -7.62 3.24 6.45
CA ALA A 67 -8.29 1.99 6.79
C ALA A 67 -9.33 2.12 7.93
N PRO A 68 -9.13 2.98 8.96
CA PRO A 68 -10.16 3.23 9.97
C PRO A 68 -11.47 3.83 9.42
N GLU A 69 -11.43 4.58 8.31
CA GLU A 69 -12.63 5.07 7.62
C GLU A 69 -13.46 3.92 7.03
N GLY A 70 -12.82 2.80 6.72
CA GLY A 70 -13.47 1.55 6.29
C GLY A 70 -13.83 0.60 7.44
N GLY A 71 -13.68 1.01 8.70
CA GLY A 71 -13.98 0.18 9.87
C GLY A 71 -12.89 -0.84 10.24
N VAL A 72 -11.67 -0.69 9.72
CA VAL A 72 -10.52 -1.55 10.06
C VAL A 72 -9.61 -0.82 11.03
N SER A 73 -9.52 -1.30 12.28
CA SER A 73 -8.60 -0.74 13.28
C SER A 73 -7.15 -1.07 12.94
N LEU A 74 -6.27 -0.07 13.08
CA LEU A 74 -4.81 -0.22 12.94
C LEU A 74 -4.10 -0.47 14.28
N GLU A 75 -4.83 -0.48 15.39
CA GLU A 75 -4.29 -0.63 16.76
C GLU A 75 -3.49 -1.93 16.99
N PRO A 76 -3.85 -3.09 16.39
CA PRO A 76 -3.04 -4.29 16.51
C PRO A 76 -1.72 -4.25 15.73
N TYR A 77 -1.60 -3.35 14.74
CA TYR A 77 -0.54 -3.39 13.72
C TYR A 77 0.57 -2.36 13.98
N GLY A 78 1.36 -2.59 15.04
CA GLY A 78 2.44 -1.67 15.46
C GLY A 78 3.43 -1.30 14.35
N SER A 79 3.91 -2.28 13.59
CA SER A 79 4.86 -2.05 12.49
C SER A 79 4.26 -1.24 11.33
N VAL A 80 2.95 -1.42 11.07
CA VAL A 80 2.22 -0.64 10.05
C VAL A 80 2.08 0.82 10.50
N ARG A 81 1.72 1.06 11.76
CA ARG A 81 1.65 2.43 12.31
C ARG A 81 3.02 3.11 12.29
N ALA A 82 4.09 2.39 12.63
CA ALA A 82 5.44 2.92 12.56
C ALA A 82 5.86 3.28 11.12
N TRP A 83 5.44 2.47 10.13
CA TRP A 83 5.67 2.77 8.71
C TRP A 83 4.87 3.96 8.21
N LEU A 84 3.59 4.08 8.57
CA LEU A 84 2.79 5.27 8.27
C LEU A 84 3.46 6.53 8.81
N ALA A 85 3.90 6.50 10.07
CA ALA A 85 4.61 7.63 10.68
C ALA A 85 5.90 8.00 9.94
N ARG A 86 6.64 7.01 9.39
CA ARG A 86 7.84 7.28 8.58
C ARG A 86 7.51 7.93 7.24
N ILE A 87 6.42 7.54 6.58
CA ILE A 87 5.97 8.19 5.34
C ILE A 87 5.52 9.61 5.62
N GLU A 88 4.74 9.82 6.69
CA GLU A 88 4.25 11.14 7.09
C GLU A 88 5.38 12.10 7.48
N ALA A 89 6.57 11.58 7.85
CA ALA A 89 7.76 12.35 8.16
C ALA A 89 8.62 12.73 6.94
N LEU A 90 8.27 12.26 5.72
CA LEU A 90 9.04 12.60 4.52
C LEU A 90 8.94 14.09 4.17
N PRO A 91 10.03 14.73 3.70
CA PRO A 91 9.99 16.11 3.22
C PRO A 91 8.96 16.29 2.10
N GLY A 92 8.09 17.29 2.22
CA GLY A 92 7.06 17.58 1.23
C GLY A 92 5.82 16.67 1.30
N PHE A 93 5.70 15.84 2.35
CA PHE A 93 4.49 15.06 2.58
C PHE A 93 3.27 15.97 2.76
N VAL A 94 2.18 15.62 2.07
CA VAL A 94 0.88 16.30 2.17
C VAL A 94 -0.16 15.26 2.59
N PRO A 95 -0.80 15.40 3.77
CA PRO A 95 -1.78 14.43 4.22
C PRO A 95 -3.05 14.47 3.36
N MET A 96 -3.57 13.29 3.07
CA MET A 96 -4.91 13.16 2.49
C MET A 96 -5.95 13.58 3.53
N ARG A 97 -6.94 14.36 3.08
CA ARG A 97 -8.02 14.83 3.96
C ARG A 97 -8.82 13.64 4.48
N ARG A 98 -8.90 13.50 5.80
CA ARG A 98 -9.68 12.45 6.46
C ARG A 98 -11.18 12.77 6.45
N THR A 99 -11.99 11.73 6.35
CA THR A 99 -13.44 11.79 6.56
C THR A 99 -13.74 11.47 8.03
N PRO A 100 -14.77 12.06 8.65
CA PRO A 100 -15.17 11.69 10.00
C PRO A 100 -15.41 10.17 10.10
N THR A 101 -14.65 9.49 10.95
CA THR A 101 -14.84 8.07 11.23
C THR A 101 -15.93 7.88 12.28
N ARG A 102 -16.76 6.86 12.10
CA ARG A 102 -17.73 6.43 13.13
C ARG A 102 -17.06 5.73 14.33
N PHE A 103 -15.79 5.37 14.19
CA PHE A 103 -15.00 4.62 15.17
C PHE A 103 -13.72 5.39 15.52
N ALA A 104 -13.36 5.40 16.81
CA ALA A 104 -12.19 6.10 17.34
C ALA A 104 -10.88 5.35 17.01
N ALA A 105 -9.80 6.12 16.87
CA ALA A 105 -8.44 5.65 16.60
C ALA A 105 -7.72 5.15 17.86
#